data_AF-A0A7C8YM84-F1
#
_entry.id   AF-A0A7C8YM84-F1
#
_cell.length_a   1.000
_cell.length_b   1.000
_cell.length_c   1.000
_cell.angle_alpha   90.00
_cell.angle_beta   90.00
_cell.angle_gamma   90.00
#
_symmetry.space_group_name_H-M   'P 1'
#
loop_
_entity.id
_entity.type
_entity.pdbx_description
1 polymer ?
#
loop_
_entity_poly.entity_id
_entity_poly.type
_entity_poly.pdbx_seq_one_letter_code
_entity_poly.pdbx_strand_id
1 'polypeptide(L)'
;RMWRVFSEEFGVEFQPLDDDHDEVGFDLAEEMKDRGDVWDSIVEDKGLMKTTMEEITCFAALQTVLNFKFQHVSSMNKSKEFGFLGFVDSVKSVRFWVAKLR
;
A
#
# COMPACT_ATOMS: atom_id res chain seq x y z
N ARG A 1 -5.88 6.30 8.96
CA ARG A 1 -5.18 7.53 8.52
C ARG A 1 -4.47 7.35 7.18
N MET A 2 -3.61 6.33 7.02
CA MET A 2 -2.86 6.14 5.75
C MET A 2 -3.79 5.89 4.55
N TRP A 3 -4.89 5.15 4.74
CA TRP A 3 -5.86 4.89 3.68
C TRP A 3 -6.42 6.16 3.02
N ARG A 4 -6.75 7.17 3.83
CA ARG A 4 -7.19 8.48 3.31
C ARG A 4 -6.13 9.18 2.47
N VAL A 5 -4.85 9.05 2.83
CA VAL A 5 -3.75 9.62 2.03
C VAL A 5 -3.74 8.97 0.65
N PHE A 6 -3.87 7.65 0.55
CA PHE A 6 -3.95 6.98 -0.74
C PHE A 6 -5.18 7.43 -1.54
N SER A 7 -6.36 7.53 -0.92
CA SER A 7 -7.57 8.03 -1.60
C SER A 7 -7.37 9.43 -2.18
N GLU A 8 -6.79 10.34 -1.41
CA GLU A 8 -6.46 11.70 -1.83
C GLU A 8 -5.47 11.71 -3.00
N GLU A 9 -4.35 10.98 -2.89
CA GLU A 9 -3.33 10.98 -3.93
C GLU A 9 -3.90 10.48 -5.26
N PHE A 10 -4.66 9.37 -5.25
CA PHE A 10 -5.25 8.76 -6.45
C PHE A 10 -6.57 9.38 -6.90
N GLY A 11 -7.11 10.36 -6.17
CA GLY A 11 -8.36 11.03 -6.53
C GLY A 11 -9.59 10.11 -6.50
N VAL A 12 -9.59 9.11 -5.60
CA VAL A 12 -10.69 8.17 -5.42
C VAL A 12 -11.45 8.47 -4.13
N GLU A 13 -12.72 8.07 -4.06
CA GLU A 13 -13.52 8.23 -2.85
C GLU A 13 -12.92 7.45 -1.68
N PHE A 14 -12.89 8.08 -0.49
CA PHE A 14 -12.46 7.40 0.72
C PHE A 14 -13.57 6.48 1.22
N GLN A 15 -13.28 5.17 1.27
CA GLN A 15 -14.15 4.18 1.91
C GLN A 15 -13.52 3.73 3.23
N PRO A 16 -14.25 3.83 4.37
CA PRO A 16 -13.81 3.24 5.62
C PRO A 16 -13.85 1.70 5.51
N LEU A 17 -13.06 1.01 6.34
CA LEU A 17 -13.28 -0.42 6.56
C LEU A 17 -14.63 -0.55 7.27
N ASP A 18 -15.57 -1.31 6.69
CA ASP A 18 -16.84 -1.60 7.33
C ASP A 18 -16.70 -2.75 8.35
N ASP A 19 -17.69 -2.86 9.24
CA ASP A 19 -17.66 -3.82 10.35
C ASP A 19 -17.74 -5.28 9.85
N ASP A 20 -18.43 -5.52 8.73
CA ASP A 20 -18.56 -6.85 8.11
C ASP A 20 -17.20 -7.36 7.59
N HIS A 21 -16.40 -6.49 6.96
CA HIS A 21 -15.05 -6.82 6.50
C HIS A 21 -14.03 -6.89 7.65
N ASP A 22 -14.27 -6.24 8.79
CA ASP A 22 -13.42 -6.37 9.98
C ASP A 22 -13.61 -7.74 10.67
N GLU A 23 -14.86 -8.26 10.66
CA GLU A 23 -15.19 -9.58 11.21
C GLU A 23 -14.83 -10.74 10.28
N VAL A 24 -15.16 -10.64 8.98
CA VAL A 24 -14.99 -11.72 8.00
C VAL A 24 -13.60 -11.69 7.33
N GLY A 25 -12.96 -10.52 7.31
CA GLY A 25 -11.67 -10.28 6.66
C GLY A 25 -11.82 -10.01 5.16
N PHE A 26 -11.47 -8.79 4.73
CA PHE A 26 -11.33 -8.47 3.31
C PHE A 26 -10.13 -9.20 2.69
N ASP A 27 -10.35 -10.05 1.68
CA ASP A 27 -9.27 -10.76 0.97
C ASP A 27 -8.83 -9.99 -0.28
N LEU A 28 -7.83 -9.13 -0.10
CA LEU A 28 -7.26 -8.35 -1.21
C LEU A 28 -6.62 -9.23 -2.29
N ALA A 29 -6.06 -10.38 -1.91
CA ALA A 29 -5.39 -11.25 -2.88
C ALA A 29 -6.42 -11.89 -3.81
N GLU A 30 -7.57 -12.30 -3.29
CA GLU A 30 -8.64 -12.84 -4.11
C GLU A 30 -9.34 -11.75 -4.93
N GLU A 31 -9.57 -10.56 -4.39
CA GLU A 31 -10.18 -9.45 -5.14
C GLU A 31 -9.36 -8.99 -6.35
N MET A 32 -8.05 -9.19 -6.30
CA MET A 32 -7.11 -8.82 -7.36
C MET A 32 -6.73 -9.99 -8.27
N LYS A 33 -7.17 -11.21 -7.95
CA LYS A 33 -6.97 -12.38 -8.79
C LYS A 33 -7.71 -12.17 -10.10
N ASP A 34 -7.02 -12.45 -11.20
CA ASP A 34 -7.53 -12.31 -12.56
C ASP A 34 -7.80 -10.86 -13.03
N ARG A 35 -7.22 -9.84 -12.38
CA ARG A 35 -7.29 -8.43 -12.86
C ARG A 35 -6.11 -7.98 -13.72
N GLY A 36 -5.33 -8.92 -14.25
CA GLY A 36 -4.18 -8.63 -15.10
C GLY A 36 -4.55 -7.91 -16.40
N ASP A 37 -5.69 -8.25 -17.00
CA ASP A 37 -6.23 -7.62 -18.21
C ASP A 37 -6.65 -6.16 -17.97
N VAL A 38 -7.22 -5.88 -16.79
CA VAL A 38 -7.52 -4.51 -16.35
C VAL A 38 -6.24 -3.70 -16.21
N TRP A 39 -5.18 -4.30 -15.64
CA TRP A 39 -3.88 -3.65 -15.54
C TRP A 39 -3.26 -3.37 -16.91
N ASP A 40 -3.30 -4.34 -17.83
CA ASP A 40 -2.82 -4.17 -19.22
C ASP A 40 -3.52 -3.00 -19.92
N SER A 41 -4.85 -2.88 -19.72
CA SER A 41 -5.63 -1.77 -20.25
C SER A 41 -5.21 -0.42 -19.65
N ILE A 42 -4.93 -0.37 -18.34
CA ILE A 42 -4.43 0.85 -17.69
C ILE A 42 -3.06 1.25 -18.23
N VAL A 43 -2.16 0.28 -18.45
CA VAL A 43 -0.82 0.54 -19.02
C VAL A 43 -0.93 1.15 -20.41
N GLU A 44 -1.80 0.61 -21.27
CA GLU A 44 -2.03 1.13 -22.62
C GLU A 44 -2.66 2.53 -22.58
N ASP A 45 -3.78 2.68 -21.87
CA ASP A 45 -4.56 3.94 -21.81
C ASP A 45 -3.77 5.12 -21.23
N LYS A 46 -2.88 4.84 -20.27
CA LYS A 46 -2.07 5.86 -19.59
C LYS A 46 -0.65 5.97 -20.14
N GLY A 47 -0.28 5.15 -21.13
CA GLY A 47 1.06 5.13 -21.71
C GLY A 47 2.15 4.82 -20.67
N LEU A 48 1.89 3.91 -19.74
CA LEU A 48 2.81 3.54 -18.68
C LEU A 48 3.94 2.64 -19.20
N MET A 49 4.96 2.45 -18.36
CA MET A 49 5.96 1.41 -18.60
C MET A 49 5.27 0.04 -18.69
N LYS A 50 5.63 -0.74 -19.72
CA LYS A 50 5.06 -2.07 -19.94
C LYS A 50 5.50 -3.02 -18.82
N THR A 51 4.57 -3.36 -17.94
CA THR A 51 4.74 -4.33 -16.85
C THR A 51 3.51 -5.20 -16.72
N THR A 52 3.66 -6.43 -16.23
CA THR A 52 2.51 -7.22 -15.77
C THR A 52 2.15 -6.87 -14.33
N MET A 53 0.94 -7.25 -13.90
CA MET A 53 0.48 -6.97 -12.54
C MET A 53 1.35 -7.68 -11.49
N GLU A 54 1.81 -8.90 -11.78
CA GLU A 54 2.64 -9.72 -10.91
C GLU A 54 4.07 -9.16 -10.74
N GLU A 55 4.57 -8.41 -11.72
CA GLU A 55 5.89 -7.79 -11.65
C GLU A 55 5.93 -6.62 -10.64
N ILE A 56 4.81 -5.93 -10.44
CA ILE A 56 4.74 -4.69 -9.65
C ILE A 56 3.91 -4.80 -8.37
N THR A 57 3.24 -5.94 -8.13
CA THR A 57 2.37 -6.14 -6.97
C THR A 57 2.72 -7.40 -6.20
N CYS A 58 2.37 -7.42 -4.91
CA CYS A 58 2.50 -8.60 -4.05
C CYS A 58 1.31 -8.66 -3.08
N PHE A 59 0.11 -8.93 -3.61
CA PHE A 59 -1.13 -8.85 -2.84
C PHE A 59 -1.16 -9.78 -1.64
N ALA A 60 -0.64 -11.00 -1.76
CA ALA A 60 -0.59 -11.95 -0.64
C ALA A 60 0.25 -11.44 0.54
N ALA A 61 1.41 -10.82 0.26
CA ALA A 61 2.24 -10.21 1.30
C ALA A 61 1.56 -8.99 1.92
N LEU A 62 0.94 -8.13 1.10
CA LEU A 62 0.19 -6.97 1.58
C LEU A 62 -1.00 -7.39 2.44
N GLN A 63 -1.76 -8.41 2.02
CA GLN A 63 -2.86 -9.01 2.78
C GLN A 63 -2.38 -9.45 4.17
N THR A 64 -1.22 -10.09 4.25
CA THR A 64 -0.64 -10.53 5.53
C THR A 64 -0.34 -9.35 6.45
N VAL A 65 0.28 -8.28 5.92
CA VAL A 65 0.64 -7.08 6.69
C VAL A 65 -0.60 -6.32 7.17
N LEU A 66 -1.62 -6.19 6.33
CA LEU A 66 -2.86 -5.49 6.67
C LEU A 66 -3.69 -6.23 7.72
N ASN A 67 -3.53 -7.54 7.85
CA ASN A 67 -4.28 -8.38 8.80
C ASN A 67 -3.56 -8.66 10.13
N PHE A 68 -2.44 -7.98 10.41
CA PHE A 68 -1.85 -8.07 11.75
C PHE A 68 -2.82 -7.52 12.80
N LYS A 69 -3.25 -8.40 13.72
CA LYS A 69 -4.15 -8.06 14.84
C LYS A 69 -3.46 -7.24 15.94
N PHE A 70 -2.21 -6.82 15.72
CA PHE A 70 -1.44 -5.97 16.62
C PHE A 70 -0.53 -5.03 15.82
N GLN A 71 -0.13 -3.92 16.44
CA GLN A 71 0.82 -3.00 15.84
C GLN A 71 2.25 -3.55 15.98
N HIS A 72 2.84 -3.94 14.85
CA HIS A 72 4.22 -4.40 14.80
C HIS A 72 5.20 -3.21 14.77
N VAL A 73 5.54 -2.67 15.94
CA VAL A 73 6.49 -1.55 16.09
C VAL A 73 7.85 -2.02 16.58
N SER A 74 8.92 -1.32 16.19
CA SER A 74 10.29 -1.60 16.62
C SER A 74 10.92 -0.38 17.28
N SER A 75 11.81 -0.60 18.26
CA SER A 75 12.53 0.48 18.92
C SER A 75 13.72 0.94 18.10
N MET A 76 13.87 2.27 17.96
CA MET A 76 15.05 2.89 17.36
C MET A 76 16.14 3.25 18.38
N ASN A 77 15.98 2.86 19.66
CA ASN A 77 16.91 3.27 20.72
C ASN A 77 18.35 2.82 20.42
N LYS A 78 18.54 1.55 20.06
CA LYS A 78 19.87 1.03 19.70
C LYS A 78 20.50 1.82 18.54
N SER A 79 19.75 2.12 17.48
CA SER A 79 20.28 2.92 16.37
C SER A 79 20.69 4.32 16.81
N LYS A 80 19.86 4.96 17.66
CA LYS A 80 20.15 6.31 18.20
C LYS A 80 21.34 6.32 19.15
N GLU A 81 21.48 5.30 20.01
CA GLU A 81 22.64 5.10 20.91
C GLU A 81 23.95 4.96 20.13
N PHE A 82 23.90 4.38 18.93
CA PHE A 82 25.04 4.23 18.03
C PHE A 82 25.17 5.39 17.02
N GLY A 83 24.49 6.52 17.26
CA GLY A 83 24.68 7.77 16.51
C GLY A 83 23.82 7.94 15.25
N PHE A 84 22.94 6.99 14.93
CA PHE A 84 21.99 7.15 13.82
C PHE A 84 20.73 7.88 14.29
N LEU A 85 20.68 9.19 13.98
CA LEU A 85 19.58 10.09 14.36
C LEU A 85 18.62 10.40 13.20
N GLY A 86 18.83 9.79 12.04
CA GLY A 86 17.96 9.95 10.88
C GLY A 86 16.54 9.46 11.17
N PHE A 87 15.55 10.24 10.73
CA PHE A 87 14.15 9.87 10.79
C PHE A 87 13.41 10.39 9.57
N VAL A 88 12.22 9.84 9.34
CA VAL A 88 11.32 10.32 8.30
C VAL A 88 9.91 10.47 8.88
N ASP A 89 9.19 11.47 8.40
CA ASP A 89 7.74 11.53 8.58
C ASP A 89 7.11 10.51 7.62
N SER A 90 6.50 9.44 8.16
CA SER A 90 5.94 8.36 7.35
C SER A 90 4.86 8.81 6.37
N VAL A 91 4.08 9.84 6.71
CA VAL A 91 3.03 10.36 5.80
C VAL A 91 3.67 11.09 4.63
N LYS A 92 4.68 11.94 4.89
CA LYS A 92 5.44 12.60 3.81
C LYS A 92 6.20 11.59 2.95
N SER A 93 6.78 10.56 3.58
CA SER A 93 7.49 9.48 2.89
C SER A 93 6.59 8.76 1.89
N VAL A 94 5.39 8.36 2.31
CA VAL A 94 4.45 7.67 1.40
C VAL A 94 4.07 8.55 0.22
N ARG A 95 3.77 9.83 0.44
CA ARG A 95 3.49 10.77 -0.67
C ARG A 95 4.65 10.90 -1.64
N PHE A 96 5.88 10.98 -1.13
CA PHE A 96 7.07 10.98 -1.96
C PHE A 96 7.18 9.71 -2.82
N TRP A 97 6.95 8.53 -2.23
CA TRP A 97 7.02 7.26 -2.97
C TRP A 97 5.92 7.13 -4.02
N VAL A 98 4.68 7.55 -3.71
CA VAL A 98 3.59 7.60 -4.69
C VAL A 98 3.96 8.55 -5.84
N ALA A 99 4.43 9.76 -5.55
CA ALA A 99 4.84 10.72 -6.56
C ALA A 99 6.02 10.23 -7.42
N LYS A 100 6.92 9.42 -6.85
CA LYS A 100 8.07 8.86 -7.56
C LYS A 100 7.70 7.71 -8.52
N LEU A 101 6.60 7.01 -8.26
CA LEU A 101 6.11 5.92 -9.10
C LEU A 101 5.08 6.37 -10.16
N ARG A 102 4.69 7.65 -10.13
CA ARG A 102 3.88 8.30 -11.17
C ARG A 102 4.77 8.81 -12.30
#